data_AF-A0A1M5L6N1-F1
#
_entry.id   AF-A0A1M5L6N1-F1
#
_cell.length_a   1.000
_cell.length_b   1.000
_cell.length_c   1.000
_cell.angle_alpha   90.00
_cell.angle_beta   90.00
_cell.angle_gamma   90.00
#
_symmetry.space_group_name_H-M   'P 1'
#
loop_
_entity.id
_entity.type
_entity.pdbx_description
1 polymer ?
#
loop_
_entity_poly.entity_id
_entity_poly.type
_entity_poly.pdbx_seq_one_letter_code
_entity_poly.pdbx_strand_id
1 'polypeptide(L)'
;MESLLKKAFYFGLGAMSITREKAEKLINELVERGEMSKEEAKQFIDEALKKGEEEKEALRRMIREEFFNLKNDVAVATKAELEALEARIKALEDRLQ
;
A
#
# COMPACT_ATOMS: atom_id res chain seq x y z
N MET A 1 -29.05 -8.11 -1.90
CA MET A 1 -28.64 -7.63 -0.56
C MET A 1 -27.26 -8.16 -0.16
N GLU A 2 -26.92 -9.43 -0.42
CA GLU A 2 -25.55 -9.96 -0.19
C GLU A 2 -24.43 -9.14 -0.83
N SER A 3 -24.64 -8.59 -2.03
CA SER A 3 -23.62 -7.80 -2.70
C SER A 3 -23.34 -6.47 -2.02
N LEU A 4 -24.32 -5.90 -1.32
CA LEU A 4 -24.17 -4.65 -0.57
C LEU A 4 -23.44 -4.88 0.75
N LEU A 5 -23.71 -5.99 1.43
CA LEU A 5 -22.96 -6.43 2.61
C LEU A 5 -21.50 -6.75 2.25
N LYS A 6 -21.26 -7.51 1.17
CA LYS A 6 -19.90 -7.76 0.66
C LYS A 6 -19.18 -6.46 0.27
N LYS A 7 -19.86 -5.55 -0.44
CA LYS A 7 -19.28 -4.25 -0.80
C LYS A 7 -19.01 -3.38 0.41
N ALA A 8 -19.91 -3.31 1.38
CA ALA A 8 -19.71 -2.58 2.63
C ALA A 8 -18.57 -3.18 3.47
N PHE A 9 -18.41 -4.51 3.46
CA PHE A 9 -17.27 -5.20 4.07
C PHE A 9 -15.94 -4.83 3.38
N TYR A 10 -15.88 -4.85 2.05
CA TYR A 10 -14.70 -4.41 1.30
C TYR A 10 -14.38 -2.91 1.48
N PHE A 11 -15.40 -2.07 1.62
CA PHE A 11 -15.24 -0.64 1.89
C PHE A 11 -14.79 -0.38 3.34
N GLY A 12 -15.31 -1.15 4.30
CA GLY A 12 -14.91 -1.12 5.70
C GLY A 12 -13.49 -1.60 5.93
N LEU A 13 -13.02 -2.58 5.14
CA LEU A 13 -11.64 -3.09 5.14
C LEU A 13 -10.58 -2.02 4.81
N GLY A 14 -10.94 -1.01 4.00
CA GLY A 14 -10.03 0.08 3.64
C GLY A 14 -10.06 1.27 4.62
N ALA A 15 -11.21 1.53 5.26
CA ALA A 15 -11.42 2.72 6.10
C ALA A 15 -11.27 2.46 7.62
N MET A 16 -11.42 1.21 8.06
CA MET A 16 -11.14 0.79 9.43
C MET A 16 -10.02 -0.24 9.36
N SER A 17 -8.97 -0.10 10.17
CA SER A 17 -7.95 -1.15 10.34
C SER A 17 -8.62 -2.44 10.85
N ILE A 18 -9.14 -3.26 9.95
CA ILE A 18 -9.55 -4.63 10.27
C ILE A 18 -8.27 -5.40 10.49
N THR A 19 -8.08 -5.81 11.75
CA THR A 19 -7.02 -6.75 12.10
C THR A 19 -7.51 -8.16 11.79
N ARG A 20 -6.57 -9.09 11.56
CA ARG A 20 -6.85 -10.53 11.42
C ARG A 20 -7.82 -11.02 12.51
N GLU A 21 -7.58 -10.58 13.74
CA GLU A 21 -8.37 -10.93 14.92
C GLU A 21 -9.83 -10.45 14.85
N LYS A 22 -10.09 -9.25 14.31
CA LYS A 22 -11.46 -8.77 14.07
C LYS A 22 -12.15 -9.52 12.95
N ALA A 23 -11.42 -9.87 11.89
CA ALA A 23 -11.98 -10.65 10.79
C ALA A 23 -12.36 -12.07 11.23
N GLU A 24 -11.47 -12.74 11.98
CA GLU A 24 -11.73 -14.07 12.56
C GLU A 24 -12.95 -14.06 13.48
N LYS A 25 -13.08 -13.04 14.34
CA LYS A 25 -14.22 -12.93 15.26
C LYS A 25 -15.56 -12.78 14.53
N LEU A 26 -15.61 -11.90 13.53
CA LEU A 26 -16.82 -11.63 12.74
C LEU A 26 -17.25 -12.87 11.94
N ILE A 27 -16.28 -13.63 11.43
CA ILE A 27 -16.53 -14.85 10.68
C ILE A 27 -16.98 -15.98 11.60
N ASN A 28 -16.40 -16.11 12.80
CA ASN A 28 -16.89 -17.06 13.80
C ASN A 28 -18.34 -16.79 14.18
N GLU A 29 -18.74 -15.51 14.35
CA GLU A 29 -20.15 -15.15 14.59
C GLU A 29 -21.08 -15.54 13.43
N LEU A 30 -20.63 -15.41 12.17
CA LEU A 30 -21.40 -15.83 11.00
C LEU A 30 -21.55 -17.36 10.92
N VAL A 31 -20.52 -18.10 11.32
CA VAL A 31 -20.55 -19.57 11.41
C VAL A 31 -21.48 -20.03 12.53
N GLU A 32 -21.41 -19.41 13.71
CA GLU A 32 -22.29 -19.73 14.86
C GLU A 32 -23.76 -19.47 14.55
N ARG A 33 -24.05 -18.45 13.75
CA ARG A 33 -25.41 -18.14 13.26
C ARG A 33 -25.88 -19.06 12.13
N GLY A 34 -25.02 -19.95 11.62
CA GLY A 34 -25.33 -20.84 10.52
C GLY A 34 -25.43 -20.15 9.16
N GLU A 35 -24.93 -18.91 9.04
CA GLU A 35 -24.95 -18.14 7.80
C GLU A 35 -23.76 -18.46 6.88
N MET A 36 -22.79 -19.20 7.40
CA MET A 36 -21.57 -19.57 6.69
C MET A 36 -21.02 -20.89 7.24
N SER A 37 -20.51 -21.76 6.38
CA SER A 37 -19.76 -22.94 6.82
C SER A 37 -18.35 -22.58 7.29
N LYS A 38 -17.72 -23.44 8.11
CA LYS A 38 -16.33 -23.24 8.54
C LYS A 38 -15.35 -23.22 7.36
N GLU A 39 -15.64 -23.99 6.32
CA GLU A 39 -14.84 -24.05 5.10
C GLU A 39 -14.93 -22.75 4.31
N GLU A 40 -16.13 -22.19 4.12
CA GLU A 40 -16.33 -20.90 3.44
C GLU A 40 -15.70 -19.75 4.21
N ALA A 41 -15.83 -19.78 5.54
CA ALA A 41 -15.19 -18.84 6.46
C ALA A 41 -13.67 -18.77 6.26
N LYS A 42 -13.02 -19.94 6.21
CA LYS A 42 -11.58 -20.04 6.02
C LYS A 42 -11.14 -19.51 4.66
N GLN A 43 -11.86 -19.90 3.60
CA GLN A 43 -11.58 -19.39 2.25
C GLN A 43 -11.74 -17.87 2.15
N PHE A 44 -12.76 -17.32 2.80
CA PHE A 44 -13.00 -15.88 2.78
C PHE A 44 -11.89 -15.08 3.47
N ILE A 45 -11.33 -15.58 4.59
CA ILE A 45 -10.16 -14.98 5.23
C ILE A 45 -8.96 -14.99 4.30
N ASP A 46 -8.66 -16.15 3.70
CA ASP A 46 -7.50 -16.30 2.82
C ASP A 46 -7.61 -15.39 1.59
N GLU A 47 -8.79 -15.28 0.97
CA GLU A 47 -9.04 -14.35 -0.13
C GLU A 47 -8.92 -12.89 0.29
N ALA A 48 -9.46 -12.52 1.45
CA ALA A 48 -9.39 -11.15 1.97
C ALA A 48 -7.95 -10.73 2.26
N LEU A 49 -7.14 -11.61 2.87
CA LEU A 49 -5.73 -11.38 3.12
C LEU A 49 -4.93 -11.26 1.82
N LYS A 50 -5.18 -12.16 0.86
CA LYS A 50 -4.51 -12.14 -0.44
C LYS A 50 -4.81 -10.84 -1.20
N LYS A 51 -6.09 -10.47 -1.33
CA LYS A 51 -6.50 -9.20 -1.95
C LYS A 51 -5.92 -8.00 -1.22
N GLY A 52 -5.89 -8.03 0.12
CA GLY A 52 -5.30 -6.96 0.91
C GLY A 52 -3.82 -6.71 0.57
N GLU A 53 -3.03 -7.77 0.41
CA GLU A 53 -1.62 -7.63 0.03
C GLU A 53 -1.45 -7.17 -1.42
N GLU A 54 -2.28 -7.66 -2.35
CA GLU A 54 -2.28 -7.22 -3.76
C GLU A 54 -2.60 -5.72 -3.89
N GLU A 55 -3.63 -5.24 -3.20
CA GLU A 55 -4.03 -3.82 -3.18
C GLU A 55 -2.96 -2.94 -2.54
N LYS A 56 -2.32 -3.41 -1.47
CA LYS A 56 -1.22 -2.70 -0.82
C LYS A 56 0.00 -2.58 -1.72
N GLU A 57 0.34 -3.61 -2.50
CA GLU A 57 1.41 -3.55 -3.49
C GLU A 57 1.05 -2.67 -4.70
N ALA A 58 -0.22 -2.66 -5.13
CA ALA A 58 -0.71 -1.73 -6.15
C ALA A 58 -0.61 -0.27 -5.67
N LEU A 59 -1.04 0.03 -4.44
CA LEU A 59 -0.92 1.34 -3.83
C LEU A 59 0.54 1.78 -3.70
N ARG A 60 1.43 0.88 -3.26
CA ARG A 60 2.88 1.14 -3.19
C ARG A 60 3.47 1.47 -4.56
N ARG A 61 3.05 0.77 -5.61
CA ARG A 61 3.47 1.08 -6.99
C ARG A 61 3.00 2.45 -7.42
N MET A 62 1.72 2.75 -7.22
CA MET A 62 1.14 4.07 -7.54
C MET A 62 1.89 5.20 -6.81
N ILE A 63 2.12 5.06 -5.51
CA ILE A 63 2.88 6.07 -4.74
C ILE A 63 4.30 6.24 -5.29
N ARG A 64 4.99 5.15 -5.64
CA ARG A 64 6.35 5.24 -6.22
C ARG A 64 6.33 5.93 -7.57
N GLU A 65 5.39 5.58 -8.45
CA GLU A 65 5.24 6.18 -9.77
C GLU A 65 4.92 7.68 -9.67
N GLU A 66 3.95 8.06 -8.83
CA GLU A 66 3.60 9.46 -8.58
C GLU A 66 4.78 10.24 -7.98
N PHE A 67 5.52 9.65 -7.04
CA PHE A 67 6.71 10.30 -6.46
C PHE A 67 7.85 10.47 -7.48
N PHE A 68 8.03 9.50 -8.38
CA PHE A 68 8.98 9.61 -9.49
C PHE A 68 8.55 10.65 -10.52
N ASN A 69 7.26 10.73 -10.84
CA ASN A 69 6.71 11.73 -11.75
C ASN A 69 6.87 13.14 -11.16
N LEU A 70 6.58 13.32 -9.87
CA LEU A 70 6.78 14.59 -9.17
C LEU A 70 8.25 15.03 -9.18
N LYS A 71 9.20 14.10 -9.08
CA LYS A 71 10.63 14.39 -9.18
C LYS A 71 11.06 14.84 -10.58
N ASN A 72 10.33 14.45 -11.63
CA ASN A 72 10.60 14.91 -12.99
C ASN A 72 9.97 16.28 -13.27
N ASP A 73 8.80 16.57 -12.68
CA ASP A 73 8.09 17.85 -12.86
C ASP A 73 8.58 18.98 -11.94
N VAL A 74 9.08 18.63 -10.74
CA VAL A 74 9.76 19.58 -9.85
C VAL A 74 11.25 19.44 -10.13
N ALA A 75 11.91 20.51 -10.56
CA ALA A 75 13.36 20.55 -10.83
C ALA A 75 14.17 20.34 -9.53
N VAL A 76 14.16 19.13 -8.98
CA VAL A 76 14.88 18.74 -7.78
C VAL A 76 16.20 18.12 -8.22
N ALA A 77 17.29 18.85 -7.98
CA ALA A 77 18.63 18.34 -8.26
C ALA A 77 18.86 17.00 -7.55
N THR A 78 19.31 16.01 -8.29
CA THR A 78 19.65 14.69 -7.75
C THR A 78 20.93 14.75 -6.94
N LYS A 79 21.12 13.79 -6.04
CA LYS A 79 22.36 13.65 -5.25
C LYS A 79 23.61 13.57 -6.13
N ALA A 80 23.52 12.85 -7.25
CA ALA A 80 24.61 12.71 -8.20
C ALA A 80 24.96 14.03 -8.91
N GLU A 81 23.95 14.84 -9.26
CA GLU A 81 24.18 16.17 -9.83
C GLU A 81 24.80 17.13 -8.82
N LEU A 82 24.39 17.06 -7.54
CA LEU A 82 25.03 17.82 -6.46
C LEU A 82 26.49 17.43 -6.27
N GLU A 83 26.79 16.13 -6.21
CA GLU A 83 28.17 15.62 -6.05
C GLU A 83 29.05 16.02 -7.25
N ALA A 84 28.51 15.97 -8.47
CA ALA A 84 29.21 16.43 -9.66
C ALA A 84 29.47 17.96 -9.62
N LEU A 85 28.52 18.74 -9.10
CA LEU A 85 28.68 20.18 -8.94
C LEU A 85 29.73 20.51 -7.87
N GLU A 86 29.71 19.80 -6.74
CA GLU A 86 30.69 19.94 -5.66
C GLU A 86 32.11 19.62 -6.14
N ALA A 87 32.28 18.53 -6.90
CA ALA A 87 33.57 18.19 -7.49
C ALA A 87 34.08 19.26 -8.47
N ARG A 88 33.18 19.86 -9.27
CA ARG A 88 33.51 20.96 -10.19
C ARG A 88 33.89 22.23 -9.43
N ILE A 89 33.18 22.57 -8.36
CA ILE A 89 33.49 23.72 -7.51
C ILE A 89 34.89 23.54 -6.92
N LYS A 90 35.17 22.38 -6.33
CA LYS A 90 36.49 22.08 -5.75
C LYS A 90 37.62 22.21 -6.77
N ALA A 91 37.44 21.67 -7.98
CA ALA A 91 38.42 21.78 -9.05
C ALA A 91 38.63 23.23 -9.54
N LEU A 92 37.64 24.11 -9.39
CA LEU A 92 37.79 25.54 -9.70
C LEU A 92 38.48 26.29 -8.57
N GLU A 93 38.17 25.97 -7.32
CA GLU A 93 38.83 26.52 -6.13
C GLU A 93 40.33 26.19 -6.14
N ASP A 94 40.70 24.94 -6.44
CA ASP A 94 42.09 24.49 -6.56
C ASP A 94 42.87 25.21 -7.69
N ARG A 95 42.17 25.77 -8.69
CA ARG A 95 42.79 26.51 -9.81
C ARG A 95 42.92 28.02 -9.55
N LEU A 96 42.20 28.53 -8.54
CA LEU A 96 42.22 29.93 -8.13
C LEU A 96 43.17 30.19 -6.95
N GLN A 97 43.65 29.12 -6.30
CA GLN A 97 44.81 29.13 -5.41
C GLN A 97 46.12 29.09 -6.21
#